data_AF-A0A414QHQ8-F1
#
_entry.id   AF-A0A414QHQ8-F1
#
_cell.length_a   1.000
_cell.length_b   1.000
_cell.length_c   1.000
_cell.angle_alpha   90.00
_cell.angle_beta   90.00
_cell.angle_gamma   90.00
#
_symmetry.space_group_name_H-M   'P 1'
#
loop_
_entity.id
_entity.type
_entity.pdbx_description
1 polymer ?
#
loop_
_entity_poly.entity_id
_entity_poly.type
_entity_poly.pdbx_seq_one_letter_code
_entity_poly.pdbx_strand_id
1 'polypeptide(L)'
;MSRPVFSFRPNLKNPEHEKAWRILMDVPAGQRNQYLVDVILEKEERETLRKLIQETVREELKSGDMERIPAREKEEIPGQMLDFLFQMEQE
;
A
#
# COMPACT_ATOMS: atom_id res chain seq x y z
N MET A 1 16.44 -37.63 16.62
CA MET A 1 16.11 -36.18 16.60
C MET A 1 14.61 -36.03 16.77
N SER A 2 14.15 -35.29 17.78
CA SER A 2 12.71 -34.98 17.91
C SER A 2 12.30 -33.96 16.84
N ARG A 3 11.08 -34.06 16.34
CA ARG A 3 10.55 -33.08 15.38
C ARG A 3 10.23 -31.78 16.12
N PRO A 4 10.60 -30.60 15.57
CA PRO A 4 10.19 -29.34 16.17
C PRO A 4 8.66 -29.23 16.14
N VAL A 5 8.07 -28.72 17.22
CA VAL A 5 6.63 -28.53 17.35
C VAL A 5 6.36 -27.07 17.66
N PHE A 6 5.53 -26.45 16.83
CA PHE A 6 4.94 -25.15 17.09
C PHE A 6 3.42 -25.30 17.18
N SER A 7 2.79 -24.67 18.17
CA SER A 7 1.33 -24.67 18.31
C SER A 7 0.78 -23.26 18.35
N PHE A 8 -0.08 -22.92 17.39
CA PHE A 8 -0.83 -21.68 17.42
C PHE A 8 -1.97 -21.77 18.46
N ARG A 9 -1.98 -20.84 19.42
CA ARG A 9 -2.99 -20.75 20.49
C ARG A 9 -3.66 -19.37 20.42
N PRO A 10 -4.76 -19.22 19.66
CA PRO A 10 -5.39 -17.92 19.46
C PRO A 10 -6.03 -17.41 20.77
N ASN A 11 -5.88 -16.11 21.03
CA ASN A 11 -6.65 -15.42 22.05
C ASN A 11 -7.84 -14.74 21.36
N LEU A 12 -9.04 -15.28 21.52
CA LEU A 12 -10.24 -14.76 20.84
C LEU A 12 -10.69 -13.38 21.32
N LYS A 13 -10.07 -12.82 22.37
CA LYS A 13 -10.25 -11.41 22.75
C LYS A 13 -9.41 -10.46 21.88
N ASN A 14 -8.39 -10.98 21.20
CA ASN A 14 -7.59 -10.21 20.25
C ASN A 14 -8.19 -10.37 18.83
N PRO A 15 -8.62 -9.28 18.18
CA PRO A 15 -9.28 -9.36 16.88
C PRO A 15 -8.38 -9.92 15.77
N GLU A 16 -7.06 -9.70 15.85
CA GLU A 16 -6.11 -10.25 14.87
C GLU A 16 -5.96 -11.77 15.02
N HIS A 17 -5.89 -12.26 16.25
CA HIS A 17 -5.86 -13.70 16.52
C HIS A 17 -7.16 -14.37 16.12
N GLU A 18 -8.31 -13.73 16.38
CA GLU A 18 -9.61 -14.24 15.92
C GLU A 18 -9.67 -14.30 14.40
N LYS A 19 -9.25 -13.24 13.71
CA LYS A 19 -9.21 -13.20 12.24
C LYS A 19 -8.30 -14.29 11.67
N ALA A 20 -7.08 -14.41 12.19
CA ALA A 20 -6.14 -15.45 11.79
C ALA A 20 -6.69 -16.86 12.06
N TRP A 21 -7.37 -17.05 13.20
CA TRP A 21 -8.02 -18.31 13.53
C TRP A 21 -9.14 -18.67 12.56
N ARG A 22 -10.00 -17.71 12.20
CA ARG A 22 -11.08 -17.92 11.22
C ARG A 22 -10.53 -18.35 9.86
N ILE A 23 -9.49 -17.65 9.38
CA ILE A 23 -8.82 -18.00 8.12
C ILE A 23 -8.26 -19.42 8.18
N LEU A 24 -7.57 -19.80 9.26
CA LEU A 24 -7.02 -21.15 9.43
C LEU A 24 -8.10 -22.24 9.53
N MET A 25 -9.29 -21.91 10.03
CA MET A 25 -10.42 -22.82 10.06
C MET A 25 -10.98 -23.12 8.67
N ASP A 26 -10.97 -22.13 7.78
CA ASP A 26 -11.44 -22.27 6.40
C ASP A 26 -10.49 -23.11 5.53
N VAL A 27 -9.23 -23.29 5.98
CA VAL A 27 -8.26 -24.15 5.30
C VAL A 27 -8.63 -25.63 5.48
N PRO A 28 -8.68 -26.41 4.38
CA PRO A 28 -8.97 -27.85 4.43
C PRO A 28 -8.08 -28.61 5.42
N ALA A 29 -8.68 -29.62 6.07
CA ALA A 29 -7.95 -30.50 6.98
C ALA A 29 -6.79 -31.17 6.23
N GLY A 30 -5.60 -31.20 6.85
CA GLY A 30 -4.37 -31.71 6.23
C GLY A 30 -3.57 -30.67 5.44
N GLN A 31 -4.15 -29.53 5.06
CA GLN A 31 -3.44 -28.48 4.30
C GLN A 31 -2.94 -27.32 5.16
N ARG A 32 -3.36 -27.24 6.42
CA ARG A 32 -3.03 -26.12 7.34
C ARG A 32 -1.53 -25.88 7.50
N ASN A 33 -0.72 -26.93 7.54
CA ASN A 33 0.73 -26.76 7.66
C ASN A 33 1.34 -26.16 6.39
N GLN A 34 0.91 -26.62 5.21
CA GLN A 34 1.35 -26.06 3.94
C GLN A 34 0.91 -24.60 3.81
N TYR A 35 -0.36 -24.32 4.13
CA TYR A 35 -0.88 -22.96 4.16
C TYR A 35 -0.05 -22.02 5.05
N LEU A 36 0.35 -22.47 6.25
CA LEU A 36 1.21 -21.68 7.13
C LEU A 36 2.59 -21.42 6.51
N VAL A 37 3.19 -22.42 5.84
CA VAL A 37 4.46 -22.24 5.12
C VAL A 37 4.31 -21.20 4.02
N ASP A 38 3.28 -21.32 3.18
CA ASP A 38 3.04 -20.42 2.06
C ASP A 38 2.84 -18.97 2.54
N VAL A 39 2.02 -18.75 3.57
CA VAL A 39 1.77 -17.41 4.12
C VAL A 39 3.02 -16.77 4.73
N ILE A 40 3.90 -17.57 5.36
CA ILE A 40 5.16 -17.05 5.92
C ILE A 40 6.07 -16.57 4.79
N LEU A 41 6.23 -17.37 3.74
CA LEU A 41 7.05 -17.03 2.57
C LEU A 41 6.46 -15.83 1.82
N GLU A 42 5.15 -15.82 1.57
CA GLU A 42 4.46 -14.69 0.90
C GLU A 42 4.64 -13.38 1.69
N LYS A 43 4.61 -13.44 3.04
CA LYS A 43 4.86 -12.26 3.88
C LYS A 43 6.27 -11.71 3.66
N GLU A 44 7.28 -12.57 3.59
CA GLU A 44 8.68 -12.18 3.36
C GLU A 44 8.89 -11.63 1.94
N GLU A 45 8.31 -12.29 0.93
CA GLU A 45 8.35 -11.85 -0.47
C GLU A 45 7.68 -10.47 -0.63
N ARG A 46 6.51 -10.26 -0.03
CA ARG A 46 5.79 -8.97 -0.09
C ARG A 46 6.59 -7.84 0.54
N GLU A 47 7.23 -8.08 1.68
CA GLU A 47 8.09 -7.08 2.31
C GLU A 47 9.33 -6.77 1.45
N THR A 48 9.89 -7.79 0.80
CA THR A 48 11.02 -7.64 -0.13
C THR A 48 10.61 -6.82 -1.35
N LEU A 49 9.48 -7.14 -1.99
CA LEU A 49 8.95 -6.40 -3.13
C LEU A 49 8.64 -4.94 -2.76
N ARG A 50 8.06 -4.70 -1.58
CA ARG A 50 7.79 -3.34 -1.09
C ARG A 50 9.07 -2.52 -0.98
N LYS A 51 10.15 -3.10 -0.44
CA LYS A 51 11.46 -2.41 -0.35
C LYS A 51 12.02 -2.09 -1.72
N LEU A 52 12.00 -3.07 -2.63
CA LEU A 52 12.50 -2.89 -3.98
C LEU A 52 11.75 -1.74 -4.70
N ILE A 53 10.42 -1.73 -4.63
CA ILE A 53 9.62 -0.63 -5.22
C ILE A 53 9.99 0.72 -4.61
N GLN A 54 10.15 0.80 -3.29
CA GLN A 54 10.52 2.05 -2.61
C GLN A 54 11.93 2.52 -3.00
N GLU A 55 12.87 1.60 -3.18
CA GLU A 55 14.23 1.88 -3.64
C GLU A 55 14.22 2.37 -5.08
N THR A 56 13.57 1.64 -5.99
CA THR A 56 13.44 2.05 -7.39
C THR A 56 12.79 3.43 -7.51
N VAL A 57 11.64 3.68 -6.88
CA VAL A 57 10.98 5.00 -6.92
C VAL A 57 11.88 6.11 -6.40
N ARG A 58 12.66 5.84 -5.34
CA ARG A 58 13.62 6.80 -4.79
C ARG A 58 14.77 7.08 -5.76
N GLU A 59 15.28 6.06 -6.43
CA GLU A 59 16.35 6.20 -7.43
C GLU A 59 15.86 6.99 -8.63
N GLU A 60 14.70 6.66 -9.19
CA GLU A 60 14.09 7.41 -10.31
C GLU A 60 13.88 8.90 -9.97
N LEU A 61 13.41 9.20 -8.76
CA LEU A 61 13.25 10.59 -8.29
C LEU A 61 14.57 11.34 -8.13
N LYS A 62 15.67 10.64 -7.84
CA LYS A 62 17.01 11.23 -7.69
C LYS A 62 17.71 11.42 -9.04
N SER A 63 17.52 10.49 -9.96
CA SER A 63 18.17 10.49 -11.28
C SER A 63 17.69 11.63 -12.18
N GLY A 64 16.57 12.28 -11.85
CA GLY A 64 16.07 13.44 -12.59
C GLY A 64 15.48 13.13 -13.97
N ASP A 65 15.40 11.84 -14.32
CA ASP A 65 14.88 11.33 -15.61
C ASP A 65 13.35 11.25 -15.68
N MET A 66 12.64 11.57 -14.59
CA MET A 66 11.26 12.01 -14.76
C MET A 66 11.30 13.37 -15.43
N GLU A 67 11.07 13.39 -16.74
CA GLU A 67 10.58 14.58 -17.45
C GLU A 67 9.63 15.29 -16.50
N ARG A 68 10.08 16.43 -15.98
CA ARG A 68 9.23 17.28 -15.16
C ARG A 68 8.07 17.60 -16.08
N ILE A 69 6.94 16.93 -15.89
CA ILE A 69 5.67 17.41 -16.42
C ILE A 69 5.64 18.84 -15.90
N PRO A 70 5.77 19.87 -16.77
CA PRO A 70 5.79 21.23 -16.30
C PRO A 70 4.51 21.36 -15.50
N ALA A 71 4.65 21.65 -14.20
CA ALA A 71 3.52 21.93 -13.35
C ALA A 71 2.78 23.03 -14.10
N ARG A 72 1.64 22.66 -14.70
CA ARG A 72 0.85 23.52 -15.59
C ARG A 72 0.87 24.89 -14.94
N GLU A 73 1.56 25.84 -15.56
CA GLU A 73 1.60 27.21 -15.05
C GLU A 73 0.15 27.55 -14.74
N LYS A 74 -0.13 27.92 -13.48
CA LYS A 74 -1.49 28.29 -13.10
C LYS A 74 -1.92 29.30 -14.15
N GLU A 75 -2.88 28.94 -14.98
CA GLU A 75 -3.42 29.84 -16.00
C GLU A 75 -3.90 31.08 -15.22
N GLU A 76 -3.07 32.13 -15.24
CA GLU A 76 -3.43 33.38 -14.59
C GLU A 76 -4.64 33.91 -15.33
N ILE A 77 -5.73 34.15 -14.59
CA ILE A 77 -6.95 34.70 -15.17
C ILE A 77 -6.57 36.01 -15.87
N PRO A 78 -6.75 36.14 -17.20
CA PRO A 78 -6.39 37.35 -17.91
C PRO A 78 -7.09 38.56 -17.30
N GLY A 79 -6.37 39.68 -17.12
CA GLY A 79 -6.89 40.89 -16.48
C GLY A 79 -8.22 41.39 -17.06
N GLN A 80 -8.42 41.18 -18.37
CA GLN A 80 -9.67 41.49 -19.07
C GLN A 80 -10.90 40.78 -18.48
N MET A 81 -10.75 39.55 -17.97
CA MET A 81 -11.84 38.83 -17.30
C MET A 81 -12.12 39.40 -15.91
N LEU A 82 -11.09 39.92 -15.23
CA LEU A 82 -11.27 40.60 -13.94
C LEU A 82 -11.98 41.95 -14.12
N ASP A 83 -11.66 42.68 -15.19
CA ASP A 83 -12.31 43.94 -15.53
C ASP A 83 -13.82 43.74 -15.80
N PHE A 84 -14.19 42.66 -16.50
CA PHE A 84 -15.60 42.30 -16.72
C PHE A 84 -16.36 42.07 -15.41
N LEU A 85 -15.76 41.36 -14.44
CA LEU A 85 -16.39 41.10 -13.14
C LEU A 85 -16.56 42.39 -12.33
N PHE A 86 -15.55 43.26 -12.33
CA PHE A 86 -15.64 44.57 -11.69
C PHE A 86 -16.77 45.42 -12.28
N GLN A 87 -17.00 45.31 -13.59
CA GLN A 87 -18.03 46.08 -14.26
C GLN A 87 -19.44 45.61 -13.92
N MET A 88 -19.64 44.31 -13.68
CA MET A 88 -20.93 43.78 -13.22
C MET A 88 -21.23 44.07 -11.74
N GLU A 89 -20.22 44.24 -10.89
CA GLU A 89 -20.41 44.58 -9.47
C GLU A 89 -20.86 46.05 -9.28
N GLN A 90 -20.64 46.89 -10.30
CA GLN A 90 -20.92 48.33 -10.28
C GLN A 90 -22.29 48.68 -10.93
N GLU A 91 -23.08 47.69 -11.37
CA GLU A 91 -24.49 47.81 -11.80
C GLU A 91 -25.46 47.46 -10.67
#